data_AF-A0AA97FDW4-F1
#
_entry.id   AF-A0AA97FDW4-F1
#
_cell.length_a   1.000
_cell.length_b   1.000
_cell.length_c   1.000
_cell.angle_alpha   90.00
_cell.angle_beta   90.00
_cell.angle_gamma   90.00
#
_symmetry.space_group_name_H-M   'P 1'
#
loop_
_entity.id
_entity.type
_entity.pdbx_description
1 polymer ?
#
loop_
_entity_poly.entity_id
_entity_poly.type
_entity_poly.pdbx_seq_one_letter_code
_entity_poly.pdbx_strand_id
1 'polypeptide(L)'
;MKKRFDFPVLNPLIRQQTLCIYKYKIILYYSQVVNTQNFKLAGDEGIISEVPNIEVKTLEFRLFLTNKRLILVENNKVATAPVEVPLEVIRSVSAGKNFADDPTIRLSMAAPDGTQKRMVLTFSQDFSGLRDKERDHLKKKIEGVVSEYQISARPAPKPSSAAFAESSGVNSSKSARMPSKSNDGGIISAENVIVKSQEYSISLTNAKLILKDPNRPNKPSDIPMGAVRSAESESNEQGEPAIVLMVEAGNGSMRRMVLSFSQWYDKNRWGEREMWVRAIQDIIATGSVGELYTPPASAAPDYSAPVQSGYECDGFSAPPPSSPPGVCGKCGAGLDPASRFCKNCGFPVASAGSPPGDLGYSSAPSGGYSGGIIDSDSPGGFGEFEERDEFPGSRGRKAKKASGKTAPRRRKPKKERPAKVRPARADNSVFGRIMAFLAAPDKAYQMTKGQDMMDAAPVFLISAGIFSFGSMLFLHLYASSLDPGTYPVITSLKDIGVMAGLAFEILLLMLVFVFVSGFLLHVGVMVAGYRSEWEDCVRIAGYSSVPFILGGIIPFIGVFLAPLWAFFLQFTGVRETYDLQTGEAAIAIGIPVILFILMFALFVITGDGGFAIFGGV
;
A
#
# COMPACT_ATOMS: atom_id res chain seq x y z
N MET A 1 -21.52 -44.05 -17.75
CA MET A 1 -21.29 -45.15 -16.78
C MET A 1 -20.85 -44.55 -15.45
N LYS A 2 -21.73 -44.51 -14.43
CA LYS A 2 -21.39 -44.06 -13.06
C LYS A 2 -21.00 -45.27 -12.23
N LYS A 3 -19.70 -45.48 -11.98
CA LYS A 3 -19.24 -46.42 -10.93
C LYS A 3 -19.10 -45.64 -9.62
N ARG A 4 -19.90 -46.03 -8.62
CA ARG A 4 -19.72 -45.64 -7.21
C ARG A 4 -18.45 -46.32 -6.71
N PHE A 5 -17.53 -45.55 -6.14
CA PHE A 5 -16.45 -46.06 -5.32
C PHE A 5 -16.96 -46.12 -3.87
N ASP A 6 -17.16 -47.34 -3.37
CA ASP A 6 -17.39 -47.57 -1.95
C ASP A 6 -16.04 -47.60 -1.23
N PHE A 7 -15.81 -46.65 -0.32
CA PHE A 7 -14.64 -46.66 0.55
C PHE A 7 -14.84 -47.63 1.73
N PRO A 8 -13.79 -48.33 2.19
CA PRO A 8 -13.89 -49.24 3.31
C PRO A 8 -14.18 -48.50 4.62
N VAL A 9 -15.15 -49.01 5.35
CA VAL A 9 -15.62 -48.54 6.66
C VAL A 9 -14.45 -48.54 7.66
N LEU A 10 -13.95 -47.37 8.04
CA LEU A 10 -12.99 -47.24 9.13
C LEU A 10 -13.63 -47.66 10.46
N ASN A 11 -12.85 -48.40 11.24
CA ASN A 11 -13.21 -48.99 12.53
C ASN A 11 -13.81 -47.97 13.52
N PRO A 12 -15.03 -48.18 14.06
CA PRO A 12 -15.73 -47.22 14.92
C PRO A 12 -14.98 -46.85 16.21
N LEU A 13 -14.05 -47.69 16.66
CA LEU A 13 -13.20 -47.42 17.83
C LEU A 13 -12.24 -46.23 17.63
N ILE A 14 -11.71 -46.05 16.42
CA ILE A 14 -10.82 -44.91 16.10
C ILE A 14 -11.63 -43.61 16.13
N ARG A 15 -12.86 -43.62 15.57
CA ARG A 15 -13.74 -42.45 15.54
C ARG A 15 -14.12 -41.97 16.94
N GLN A 16 -14.29 -42.88 17.89
CA GLN A 16 -14.65 -42.55 19.28
C GLN A 16 -13.45 -41.99 20.08
N GLN A 17 -12.23 -42.52 19.85
CA GLN A 17 -11.02 -41.98 20.48
C GLN A 17 -10.64 -40.59 19.92
N THR A 18 -10.78 -40.35 18.61
CA THR A 18 -10.49 -39.02 18.03
C THR A 18 -11.50 -37.97 18.50
N LEU A 19 -12.78 -38.33 18.67
CA LEU A 19 -13.80 -37.42 19.21
C LEU A 19 -13.59 -37.10 20.69
N CYS A 20 -13.08 -38.04 21.50
CA CYS A 20 -12.73 -37.77 22.91
C CYS A 20 -11.52 -36.83 23.03
N ILE A 21 -10.49 -37.01 22.20
CA ILE A 21 -9.31 -36.14 22.20
C ILE A 21 -9.68 -34.73 21.69
N TYR A 22 -10.55 -34.61 20.68
CA TYR A 22 -11.03 -33.31 20.19
C TYR A 22 -11.96 -32.61 21.19
N LYS A 23 -12.83 -33.33 21.92
CA LYS A 23 -13.63 -32.72 22.99
C LYS A 23 -12.77 -32.22 24.15
N TYR A 24 -11.75 -32.98 24.56
CA TYR A 24 -10.83 -32.52 25.62
C TYR A 24 -9.95 -31.35 25.17
N LYS A 25 -9.49 -31.31 23.90
CA LYS A 25 -8.73 -30.18 23.37
C LYS A 25 -9.59 -28.93 23.17
N ILE A 26 -10.84 -29.05 22.73
CA ILE A 26 -11.77 -27.92 22.60
C ILE A 26 -12.16 -27.37 23.98
N ILE A 27 -12.33 -28.24 24.99
CA ILE A 27 -12.58 -27.80 26.37
C ILE A 27 -11.35 -27.13 26.97
N LEU A 28 -10.13 -27.57 26.67
CA LEU A 28 -8.91 -26.89 27.13
C LEU A 28 -8.60 -25.60 26.37
N TYR A 29 -8.94 -25.51 25.07
CA TYR A 29 -8.78 -24.27 24.29
C TYR A 29 -9.83 -23.21 24.65
N TYR A 30 -11.04 -23.63 25.04
CA TYR A 30 -12.04 -22.73 25.64
C TYR A 30 -11.88 -22.54 27.16
N SER A 31 -11.01 -23.29 27.83
CA SER A 31 -10.69 -23.10 29.26
C SER A 31 -9.43 -22.26 29.50
N GLN A 32 -8.69 -21.89 28.45
CA GLN A 32 -7.78 -20.73 28.46
C GLN A 32 -8.51 -19.42 28.12
N VAL A 33 -9.84 -19.43 28.17
CA VAL A 33 -10.65 -18.22 28.34
C VAL A 33 -10.26 -17.59 29.66
N VAL A 34 -9.41 -16.58 29.54
CA VAL A 34 -9.36 -15.35 30.32
C VAL A 34 -9.56 -15.58 31.81
N ASN A 35 -8.44 -15.58 32.52
CA ASN A 35 -8.42 -15.30 33.95
C ASN A 35 -8.92 -13.85 34.16
N THR A 36 -10.22 -13.60 34.07
CA THR A 36 -10.90 -12.31 34.35
C THR A 36 -10.89 -11.98 35.85
N GLN A 37 -10.08 -12.66 36.67
CA GLN A 37 -10.30 -12.73 38.11
C GLN A 37 -9.98 -11.47 38.93
N ASN A 38 -9.47 -10.38 38.36
CA ASN A 38 -8.92 -9.30 39.20
C ASN A 38 -9.66 -7.95 39.18
N PHE A 39 -10.81 -7.80 38.51
CA PHE A 39 -11.65 -6.60 38.72
C PHE A 39 -13.12 -6.95 38.97
N LYS A 40 -13.65 -6.46 40.09
CA LYS A 40 -15.07 -6.61 40.44
C LYS A 40 -15.87 -5.49 39.79
N LEU A 41 -16.77 -5.85 38.88
CA LEU A 41 -17.79 -4.94 38.36
C LEU A 41 -18.80 -4.64 39.46
N ALA A 42 -19.28 -3.40 39.55
CA ALA A 42 -20.42 -3.10 40.41
C ALA A 42 -21.67 -3.83 39.91
N GLY A 43 -22.66 -4.08 40.79
CA GLY A 43 -23.85 -4.87 40.44
C GLY A 43 -24.68 -4.31 39.27
N ASP A 44 -24.56 -3.01 39.00
CA ASP A 44 -25.21 -2.29 37.90
C ASP A 44 -24.24 -1.90 36.76
N GLU A 45 -23.00 -2.41 36.80
CA GLU A 45 -21.96 -2.12 35.82
C GLU A 45 -21.88 -3.22 34.75
N GLY A 46 -22.07 -2.84 33.48
CA GLY A 46 -22.04 -3.75 32.33
C GLY A 46 -20.90 -3.42 31.36
N ILE A 47 -20.29 -4.44 30.77
CA ILE A 47 -19.25 -4.29 29.73
C ILE A 47 -19.94 -3.99 28.38
N ILE A 48 -19.60 -2.87 27.76
CA ILE A 48 -20.14 -2.39 26.48
C ILE A 48 -19.22 -2.78 25.30
N SER A 49 -17.91 -2.79 25.53
CA SER A 49 -16.93 -3.15 24.52
C SER A 49 -15.66 -3.69 25.16
N GLU A 50 -15.04 -4.67 24.51
CA GLU A 50 -13.71 -5.19 24.82
C GLU A 50 -12.82 -4.97 23.59
N VAL A 51 -11.60 -4.49 23.81
CA VAL A 51 -10.59 -4.30 22.76
C VAL A 51 -9.23 -4.80 23.26
N PRO A 52 -8.65 -5.84 22.62
CA PRO A 52 -7.35 -6.36 23.02
C PRO A 52 -6.19 -5.53 22.45
N ASN A 53 -4.99 -5.76 23.02
CA ASN A 53 -3.70 -5.30 22.51
C ASN A 53 -3.58 -3.76 22.38
N ILE A 54 -4.11 -3.02 23.36
CA ILE A 54 -3.97 -1.57 23.44
C ILE A 54 -2.70 -1.23 24.21
N GLU A 55 -1.79 -0.52 23.58
CA GLU A 55 -0.54 -0.10 24.19
C GLU A 55 -0.71 1.27 24.88
N VAL A 56 -0.26 1.36 26.13
CA VAL A 56 -0.20 2.62 26.88
C VAL A 56 1.19 2.72 27.51
N LYS A 57 1.99 3.71 27.07
CA LYS A 57 3.38 3.90 27.53
C LYS A 57 4.20 2.59 27.46
N THR A 58 4.27 1.95 26.30
CA THR A 58 5.05 0.72 26.05
C THR A 58 4.56 -0.56 26.75
N LEU A 59 3.38 -0.53 27.37
CA LEU A 59 2.77 -1.71 28.00
C LEU A 59 1.48 -2.08 27.28
N GLU A 60 1.28 -3.38 27.04
CA GLU A 60 0.11 -3.91 26.36
C GLU A 60 -1.02 -4.25 27.36
N PHE A 61 -2.17 -3.65 27.11
CA PHE A 61 -3.39 -3.82 27.89
C PHE A 61 -4.50 -4.38 27.03
N ARG A 62 -5.42 -5.06 27.69
CA ARG A 62 -6.77 -5.30 27.23
C ARG A 62 -7.68 -4.24 27.82
N LEU A 63 -8.39 -3.52 26.96
CA LEU A 63 -9.28 -2.44 27.33
C LEU A 63 -10.72 -2.95 27.41
N PHE A 64 -11.36 -2.68 28.54
CA PHE A 64 -12.79 -2.89 28.74
C PHE A 64 -13.47 -1.53 28.94
N LEU A 65 -14.47 -1.24 28.12
CA LEU A 65 -15.35 -0.09 28.26
C LEU A 65 -16.63 -0.53 28.97
N THR A 66 -16.90 0.00 30.16
CA THR A 66 -18.15 -0.20 30.89
C THR A 66 -19.06 1.03 30.76
N ASN A 67 -20.27 0.95 31.32
CA ASN A 67 -21.18 2.09 31.46
C ASN A 67 -20.72 3.15 32.48
N LYS A 68 -19.67 2.88 33.29
CA LYS A 68 -19.19 3.81 34.33
C LYS A 68 -17.72 4.21 34.20
N ARG A 69 -16.86 3.34 33.67
CA ARG A 69 -15.41 3.54 33.60
C ARG A 69 -14.77 2.78 32.44
N LEU A 70 -13.56 3.18 32.08
CA LEU A 70 -12.63 2.41 31.25
C LEU A 70 -11.71 1.61 32.18
N ILE A 71 -11.50 0.33 31.89
CA ILE A 71 -10.65 -0.57 32.67
C ILE A 71 -9.57 -1.11 31.74
N LEU A 72 -8.30 -0.96 32.13
CA LEU A 72 -7.13 -1.47 31.40
C LEU A 72 -6.48 -2.58 32.21
N VAL A 73 -6.40 -3.78 31.62
CA VAL A 73 -5.82 -4.98 32.25
C VAL A 73 -4.58 -5.41 31.47
N GLU A 74 -3.41 -5.49 32.12
CA GLU A 74 -2.15 -5.86 31.47
C GLU A 74 -2.19 -7.33 30.99
N ASN A 75 -1.86 -7.60 29.72
CA ASN A 75 -1.99 -8.95 29.13
C ASN A 75 -0.93 -9.93 29.65
N ASN A 76 0.26 -9.46 30.02
CA ASN A 76 1.47 -10.29 30.18
C ASN A 76 1.99 -10.43 31.62
N LYS A 77 1.29 -9.90 32.64
CA LYS A 77 1.71 -10.02 34.05
C LYS A 77 0.57 -10.46 34.95
N VAL A 78 0.86 -11.46 35.78
CA VAL A 78 -0.14 -12.18 36.60
C VAL A 78 -0.64 -11.37 37.82
N ALA A 79 -0.19 -10.14 38.08
CA ALA A 79 -0.54 -9.47 39.34
C ALA A 79 -0.52 -7.93 39.37
N THR A 80 -0.66 -7.21 38.25
CA THR A 80 -0.77 -5.75 38.28
C THR A 80 -2.21 -5.33 38.52
N ALA A 81 -2.45 -4.40 39.46
CA ALA A 81 -3.79 -3.85 39.68
C ALA A 81 -4.29 -3.16 38.39
N PRO A 82 -5.56 -3.39 37.99
CA PRO A 82 -6.13 -2.80 36.79
C PRO A 82 -6.15 -1.27 36.89
N VAL A 83 -5.90 -0.59 35.77
CA VAL A 83 -5.99 0.88 35.70
C VAL A 83 -7.42 1.24 35.35
N GLU A 84 -8.10 1.92 36.26
CA GLU A 84 -9.49 2.34 36.10
C GLU A 84 -9.57 3.85 35.86
N VAL A 85 -10.32 4.25 34.83
CA VAL A 85 -10.55 5.64 34.46
C VAL A 85 -12.05 5.92 34.46
N PRO A 86 -12.58 6.63 35.47
CA PRO A 86 -14.00 6.97 35.51
C PRO A 86 -14.42 7.84 34.32
N LEU A 87 -15.59 7.58 33.75
CA LEU A 87 -16.05 8.32 32.56
C LEU A 87 -16.33 9.80 32.84
N GLU A 88 -16.65 10.15 34.09
CA GLU A 88 -16.86 11.53 34.56
C GLU A 88 -15.62 12.44 34.42
N VAL A 89 -14.43 11.82 34.43
CA VAL A 89 -13.15 12.54 34.34
C VAL A 89 -12.83 12.88 32.88
N ILE A 90 -13.40 12.14 31.92
CA ILE A 90 -13.09 12.29 30.49
C ILE A 90 -13.81 13.50 29.91
N ARG A 91 -13.05 14.48 29.42
CA ARG A 91 -13.55 15.73 28.83
C ARG A 91 -13.64 15.66 27.31
N SER A 92 -12.66 15.03 26.66
CA SER A 92 -12.65 14.87 25.21
C SER A 92 -11.91 13.62 24.76
N VAL A 93 -12.33 13.11 23.61
CA VAL A 93 -11.77 11.94 22.94
C VAL A 93 -11.42 12.35 21.51
N SER A 94 -10.18 12.13 21.08
CA SER A 94 -9.79 12.34 19.69
C SER A 94 -9.09 11.11 19.12
N ALA A 95 -9.37 10.82 17.85
CA ALA A 95 -8.63 9.83 17.08
C ALA A 95 -7.46 10.51 16.37
N GLY A 96 -6.39 9.76 16.14
CA GLY A 96 -5.26 10.18 15.33
C GLY A 96 -4.37 9.00 15.00
N LYS A 97 -3.13 9.31 14.61
CA LYS A 97 -2.07 8.34 14.39
C LYS A 97 -0.78 8.80 15.10
N ASN A 98 0.10 7.87 15.47
CA ASN A 98 1.43 8.17 16.00
C ASN A 98 2.45 8.35 14.85
N PHE A 99 3.73 8.51 15.16
CA PHE A 99 4.81 8.64 14.16
C PHE A 99 5.06 7.37 13.35
N ALA A 100 4.67 6.20 13.87
CA ALA A 100 4.76 4.91 13.20
C ALA A 100 3.49 4.58 12.39
N ASP A 101 2.60 5.55 12.19
CA ASP A 101 1.28 5.40 11.57
C ASP A 101 0.30 4.48 12.35
N ASP A 102 0.61 4.10 13.59
CA ASP A 102 -0.31 3.32 14.42
C ASP A 102 -1.55 4.14 14.79
N PRO A 103 -2.76 3.55 14.74
CA PRO A 103 -3.97 4.22 15.18
C PRO A 103 -3.88 4.57 16.66
N THR A 104 -4.23 5.80 17.03
CA THR A 104 -4.24 6.25 18.43
C THR A 104 -5.56 6.91 18.82
N ILE A 105 -6.00 6.69 20.06
CA ILE A 105 -7.04 7.49 20.71
C ILE A 105 -6.39 8.30 21.83
N ARG A 106 -6.58 9.61 21.79
CA ARG A 106 -6.14 10.54 22.83
C ARG A 106 -7.34 10.90 23.72
N LEU A 107 -7.24 10.59 24.99
CA LEU A 107 -8.21 10.94 26.03
C LEU A 107 -7.69 12.13 26.82
N SER A 108 -8.48 13.21 26.91
CA SER A 108 -8.20 14.34 27.79
C SER A 108 -9.06 14.22 29.05
N MET A 109 -8.43 14.18 30.21
CA MET A 109 -9.04 13.94 31.52
C MET A 109 -8.83 15.16 32.42
N ALA A 110 -9.86 15.56 33.17
CA ALA A 110 -9.74 16.60 34.20
C ALA A 110 -9.29 15.96 35.51
N ALA A 111 -8.06 16.23 35.94
CA ALA A 111 -7.58 15.79 37.24
C ALA A 111 -8.26 16.58 38.38
N PRO A 112 -8.30 16.04 39.61
CA PRO A 112 -8.95 16.69 40.75
C PRO A 112 -8.37 18.07 41.10
N ASP A 113 -7.11 18.31 40.74
CA ASP A 113 -6.39 19.57 40.90
C ASP A 113 -6.76 20.63 39.84
N GLY A 114 -7.69 20.32 38.94
CA GLY A 114 -8.08 21.18 37.82
C GLY A 114 -7.14 21.11 36.62
N THR A 115 -6.04 20.35 36.69
CA THR A 115 -5.12 20.16 35.56
C THR A 115 -5.70 19.18 34.55
N GLN A 116 -5.25 19.26 33.29
CA GLN A 116 -5.67 18.32 32.24
C GLN A 116 -4.60 17.26 32.04
N LYS A 117 -4.92 16.01 32.38
CA LYS A 117 -4.07 14.84 32.11
C LYS A 117 -4.45 14.21 30.78
N ARG A 118 -3.47 13.89 29.93
CA ARG A 118 -3.69 13.22 28.65
C ARG A 118 -3.26 11.76 28.73
N MET A 119 -4.07 10.86 28.19
CA MET A 119 -3.75 9.45 27.99
C MET A 119 -3.84 9.14 26.50
N VAL A 120 -2.85 8.42 25.97
CA VAL A 120 -2.82 7.98 24.57
C VAL A 120 -2.92 6.47 24.58
N LEU A 121 -3.97 5.96 23.93
CA LEU A 121 -4.20 4.55 23.67
C LEU A 121 -3.70 4.28 22.25
N THR A 122 -2.61 3.53 22.11
CA THR A 122 -2.08 3.13 20.82
C THR A 122 -2.59 1.75 20.49
N PHE A 123 -3.16 1.57 19.31
CA PHE A 123 -3.62 0.28 18.84
C PHE A 123 -2.41 -0.37 18.18
N SER A 124 -1.73 -1.26 18.90
CA SER A 124 -0.61 -2.02 18.34
C SER A 124 -1.11 -2.66 17.03
N GLN A 125 -0.53 -2.23 15.91
CA GLN A 125 -1.01 -2.64 14.60
C GLN A 125 -0.69 -4.11 14.39
N ASP A 126 -1.73 -4.92 14.23
CA ASP A 126 -1.62 -6.08 13.36
C ASP A 126 -1.78 -5.54 11.93
N PHE A 127 -0.85 -5.87 11.01
CA PHE A 127 -0.64 -5.42 9.61
C PHE A 127 -1.87 -5.44 8.64
N SER A 128 -3.08 -5.24 9.14
CA SER A 128 -4.36 -5.57 8.53
C SER A 128 -5.27 -4.35 8.32
N GLY A 129 -4.88 -3.15 8.78
CA GLY A 129 -5.69 -1.93 8.72
C GLY A 129 -7.03 -1.98 9.51
N LEU A 130 -7.35 -3.13 10.13
CA LEU A 130 -8.56 -3.31 10.95
C LEU A 130 -8.54 -2.40 12.18
N ARG A 131 -7.34 -2.06 12.65
CA ARG A 131 -7.12 -1.30 13.87
C ARG A 131 -7.58 0.15 13.77
N ASP A 132 -7.57 0.76 12.57
CA ASP A 132 -8.18 2.09 12.35
C ASP A 132 -9.71 2.05 12.54
N LYS A 133 -10.37 1.00 12.04
CA LYS A 133 -11.82 0.82 12.21
C LYS A 133 -12.19 0.49 13.65
N GLU A 134 -11.40 -0.35 14.31
CA GLU A 134 -11.55 -0.63 15.74
C GLU A 134 -11.37 0.65 16.57
N ARG A 135 -10.37 1.47 16.23
CA ARG A 135 -10.14 2.79 16.84
C ARG A 135 -11.36 3.69 16.68
N ASP A 136 -11.87 3.85 15.46
CA ASP A 136 -13.00 4.76 15.20
C ASP A 136 -14.30 4.25 15.83
N HIS A 137 -14.51 2.93 15.83
CA HIS A 137 -15.62 2.30 16.51
C HIS A 137 -15.55 2.46 18.03
N LEU A 138 -14.36 2.26 18.63
CA LEU A 138 -14.16 2.47 20.06
C LEU A 138 -14.34 3.95 20.43
N LYS A 139 -13.78 4.87 19.64
CA LYS A 139 -13.98 6.32 19.81
C LYS A 139 -15.47 6.67 19.83
N LYS A 140 -16.24 6.21 18.83
CA LYS A 140 -17.68 6.47 18.73
C LYS A 140 -18.44 5.91 19.95
N LYS A 141 -18.08 4.72 20.43
CA LYS A 141 -18.67 4.14 21.65
C LYS A 141 -18.34 4.97 22.89
N ILE A 142 -17.08 5.36 23.09
CA ILE A 142 -16.68 6.18 24.25
C ILE A 142 -17.42 7.53 24.21
N GLU A 143 -17.46 8.21 23.05
CA GLU A 143 -18.18 9.47 22.89
C GLU A 143 -19.67 9.33 23.20
N GLY A 144 -20.30 8.23 22.77
CA GLY A 144 -21.69 7.90 23.09
C GLY A 144 -21.93 7.80 24.60
N VAL A 145 -21.15 6.95 25.29
CA VAL A 145 -21.33 6.71 26.73
C VAL A 145 -20.99 7.97 27.55
N VAL A 146 -19.96 8.72 27.18
CA VAL A 146 -19.61 9.99 27.85
C VAL A 146 -20.73 11.02 27.68
N SER A 147 -21.35 11.12 26.51
CA SER A 147 -22.46 12.05 26.27
C SER A 147 -23.71 11.68 27.09
N GLU A 148 -24.04 10.40 27.18
CA GLU A 148 -25.17 9.89 27.97
C GLU A 148 -24.97 10.16 29.45
N TYR A 149 -23.76 9.94 29.97
CA TYR A 149 -23.42 10.20 31.36
C TYR A 149 -23.51 11.69 31.71
N GLN A 150 -23.04 12.58 30.83
CA GLN A 150 -23.12 14.03 31.06
C GLN A 150 -24.56 14.56 31.08
N ILE A 151 -25.47 13.94 30.33
CA ILE A 151 -26.89 14.29 30.34
C ILE A 151 -27.53 13.86 31.67
N SER A 152 -27.24 12.64 32.13
CA SER A 152 -27.81 12.12 33.39
C SER A 152 -27.25 12.80 34.64
N ALA A 153 -26.02 13.30 34.61
CA ALA A 153 -25.37 13.93 35.75
C ALA A 153 -25.74 15.42 35.95
N ARG A 154 -26.53 16.02 35.05
CA ARG A 154 -26.95 17.42 35.18
C ARG A 154 -27.97 17.53 36.33
N PRO A 155 -27.66 18.22 37.45
CA PRO A 155 -28.60 18.40 38.54
C PRO A 155 -29.84 19.15 38.04
N ALA A 156 -31.03 18.72 38.46
CA ALA A 156 -32.27 19.39 38.15
C ALA A 156 -32.15 20.90 38.49
N PRO A 157 -32.52 21.81 37.57
CA PRO A 157 -32.40 23.23 37.81
C PRO A 157 -33.28 23.62 39.01
N LYS A 158 -32.65 24.17 40.06
CA LYS A 158 -33.38 24.83 41.14
C LYS A 158 -34.20 25.98 40.52
N PRO A 159 -35.51 26.10 40.83
CA PRO A 159 -36.34 27.16 40.29
C PRO A 159 -35.88 28.51 40.84
N SER A 160 -35.31 29.37 40.00
CA SER A 160 -35.06 30.78 40.33
C SER A 160 -36.09 31.66 39.62
N SER A 161 -36.85 32.39 40.42
CA SER A 161 -37.83 33.39 40.00
C SER A 161 -37.20 34.56 39.24
N ALA A 162 -37.86 34.91 38.13
CA ALA A 162 -38.12 36.24 37.54
C ALA A 162 -37.17 37.42 37.85
N ALA A 163 -36.62 38.01 36.78
CA ALA A 163 -36.67 39.46 36.55
C ALA A 163 -36.44 39.78 35.05
N PHE A 164 -37.34 40.60 34.52
CA PHE A 164 -37.40 41.22 33.20
C PHE A 164 -36.19 42.13 32.89
N ALA A 165 -35.77 42.20 31.62
CA ALA A 165 -35.57 43.47 30.91
C ALA A 165 -35.46 43.24 29.39
N GLU A 166 -36.17 44.11 28.70
CA GLU A 166 -36.63 44.13 27.32
C GLU A 166 -35.70 44.96 26.41
N SER A 167 -35.66 44.60 25.11
CA SER A 167 -35.63 45.48 23.92
C SER A 167 -34.80 44.85 22.79
N SER A 168 -34.97 45.06 21.49
CA SER A 168 -36.06 45.45 20.57
C SER A 168 -35.40 45.52 19.18
N GLY A 169 -36.11 45.20 18.08
CA GLY A 169 -35.69 45.50 16.69
C GLY A 169 -35.59 44.27 15.78
N VAL A 170 -36.63 43.81 15.06
CA VAL A 170 -37.34 44.35 13.87
C VAL A 170 -36.71 43.96 12.50
N ASN A 171 -37.51 43.18 11.75
CA ASN A 171 -37.68 43.03 10.28
C ASN A 171 -36.76 42.17 9.38
N SER A 172 -37.30 40.98 9.06
CA SER A 172 -37.64 40.39 7.73
C SER A 172 -37.07 41.01 6.43
N SER A 173 -36.45 40.18 5.57
CA SER A 173 -36.96 39.86 4.22
C SER A 173 -36.09 38.82 3.46
N LYS A 174 -36.76 38.00 2.64
CA LYS A 174 -36.23 36.98 1.71
C LYS A 174 -35.50 37.61 0.51
N SER A 175 -34.37 37.03 0.07
CA SER A 175 -34.08 36.81 -1.36
C SER A 175 -32.91 35.82 -1.54
N ALA A 176 -32.96 35.05 -2.62
CA ALA A 176 -31.99 34.04 -3.00
C ALA A 176 -30.97 34.58 -4.03
N ARG A 177 -29.78 33.94 -4.03
CA ARG A 177 -28.76 33.79 -5.10
C ARG A 177 -27.43 34.56 -4.88
N MET A 178 -26.36 33.74 -4.87
CA MET A 178 -24.90 33.93 -4.66
C MET A 178 -24.21 35.11 -5.39
N PRO A 179 -22.92 35.41 -5.12
CA PRO A 179 -21.98 34.87 -4.11
C PRO A 179 -21.48 35.96 -3.13
N SER A 180 -21.32 35.63 -1.85
CA SER A 180 -20.87 36.59 -0.83
C SER A 180 -19.34 36.73 -0.80
N LYS A 181 -18.86 37.97 -1.04
CA LYS A 181 -17.62 38.49 -0.45
C LYS A 181 -17.63 38.21 1.06
N SER A 182 -16.57 37.60 1.58
CA SER A 182 -16.36 37.44 3.02
C SER A 182 -16.14 38.81 3.67
N ASN A 183 -17.03 39.20 4.58
CA ASN A 183 -17.05 40.46 5.31
C ASN A 183 -16.07 40.52 6.50
N ASP A 184 -15.12 39.60 6.58
CA ASP A 184 -14.04 39.69 7.56
C ASP A 184 -12.92 40.50 6.92
N GLY A 185 -12.60 41.69 7.45
CA GLY A 185 -11.59 42.63 6.93
C GLY A 185 -10.13 42.13 6.96
N GLY A 186 -9.90 40.87 6.57
CA GLY A 186 -8.60 40.30 6.28
C GLY A 186 -8.08 40.78 4.93
N ILE A 187 -6.78 41.05 4.88
CA ILE A 187 -6.08 41.57 3.71
C ILE A 187 -5.86 40.44 2.69
N ILE A 188 -5.50 39.26 3.19
CA ILE A 188 -5.41 38.01 2.41
C ILE A 188 -6.05 36.87 3.21
N SER A 189 -6.71 35.95 2.51
CA SER A 189 -7.34 34.75 3.09
C SER A 189 -7.06 33.52 2.24
N ALA A 190 -6.73 32.40 2.89
CA ALA A 190 -6.46 31.12 2.26
C ALA A 190 -7.27 30.02 2.94
N GLU A 191 -7.83 29.12 2.14
CA GLU A 191 -8.57 27.94 2.61
C GLU A 191 -7.69 26.69 2.51
N ASN A 192 -7.99 25.70 3.35
CA ASN A 192 -7.37 24.37 3.36
C ASN A 192 -5.87 24.39 3.66
N VAL A 193 -5.47 25.19 4.64
CA VAL A 193 -4.09 25.22 5.15
C VAL A 193 -3.96 24.25 6.31
N ILE A 194 -3.02 23.31 6.20
CA ILE A 194 -2.80 22.26 7.18
C ILE A 194 -1.80 22.73 8.24
N VAL A 195 -2.21 22.65 9.51
CA VAL A 195 -1.34 22.90 10.67
C VAL A 195 -1.46 21.70 11.61
N LYS A 196 -0.34 20.99 11.84
CA LYS A 196 -0.32 19.77 12.68
C LYS A 196 -1.42 18.75 12.32
N SER A 197 -1.59 18.51 11.02
CA SER A 197 -2.58 17.55 10.47
C SER A 197 -4.05 17.97 10.63
N GLN A 198 -4.34 19.23 10.94
CA GLN A 198 -5.69 19.78 10.92
C GLN A 198 -5.81 20.87 9.85
N GLU A 199 -6.91 20.88 9.12
CA GLU A 199 -7.21 21.90 8.11
C GLU A 199 -7.76 23.16 8.78
N TYR A 200 -7.25 24.32 8.36
CA TYR A 200 -7.70 25.63 8.80
C TYR A 200 -7.98 26.52 7.59
N SER A 201 -8.92 27.44 7.76
CA SER A 201 -8.99 28.66 6.94
C SER A 201 -8.22 29.75 7.65
N ILE A 202 -7.24 30.34 6.98
CA ILE A 202 -6.37 31.36 7.55
C ILE A 202 -6.69 32.72 6.94
N SER A 203 -6.71 33.76 7.77
CA SER A 203 -6.87 35.14 7.32
C SER A 203 -5.84 36.04 8.01
N LEU A 204 -5.12 36.83 7.21
CA LEU A 204 -4.10 37.76 7.71
C LEU A 204 -4.67 39.17 7.84
N THR A 205 -4.42 39.80 8.98
CA THR A 205 -4.69 41.22 9.24
C THR A 205 -3.39 41.91 9.65
N ASN A 206 -3.34 43.24 9.63
CA ASN A 206 -2.16 44.00 10.07
C ASN A 206 -1.75 43.68 11.53
N ALA A 207 -2.71 43.27 12.38
CA ALA A 207 -2.46 43.05 13.81
C ALA A 207 -2.31 41.57 14.19
N LYS A 208 -2.97 40.66 13.47
CA LYS A 208 -3.03 39.24 13.84
C LYS A 208 -3.24 38.31 12.65
N LEU A 209 -2.69 37.11 12.76
CA LEU A 209 -2.99 35.96 11.92
C LEU A 209 -4.10 35.14 12.60
N ILE A 210 -5.23 34.95 11.92
CA ILE A 210 -6.39 34.24 12.46
C ILE A 210 -6.51 32.88 11.76
N LEU A 211 -6.55 31.81 12.54
CA LEU A 211 -6.79 30.44 12.08
C LEU A 211 -8.19 30.01 12.52
N LYS A 212 -9.07 29.72 11.56
CA LYS A 212 -10.43 29.23 11.78
C LYS A 212 -10.51 27.76 11.40
N ASP A 213 -10.77 26.91 12.40
CA ASP A 213 -11.02 25.48 12.22
C ASP A 213 -12.43 25.28 11.65
N PRO A 214 -12.60 24.63 10.48
CA PRO A 214 -13.92 24.36 9.90
C PRO A 214 -14.80 23.51 10.82
N ASN A 215 -14.20 22.68 11.68
CA ASN A 215 -14.93 21.85 12.64
C ASN A 215 -15.28 22.61 13.93
N ARG A 216 -14.64 23.76 14.19
CA ARG A 216 -14.83 24.57 15.40
C ARG A 216 -14.82 26.07 15.08
N PRO A 217 -15.80 26.57 14.29
CA PRO A 217 -15.81 27.95 13.83
C PRO A 217 -15.87 28.98 14.98
N ASN A 218 -16.41 28.58 16.14
CA ASN A 218 -16.60 29.47 17.30
C ASN A 218 -15.35 29.65 18.16
N LYS A 219 -14.22 29.01 17.83
CA LYS A 219 -12.97 29.14 18.60
C LYS A 219 -11.77 29.37 17.68
N PRO A 220 -11.69 30.55 17.03
CA PRO A 220 -10.52 30.88 16.21
C PRO A 220 -9.27 30.95 17.09
N SER A 221 -8.15 30.47 16.54
CA SER A 221 -6.84 30.68 17.15
C SER A 221 -6.23 31.92 16.52
N ASP A 222 -5.94 32.93 17.33
CA ASP A 222 -5.28 34.16 16.89
C ASP A 222 -3.82 34.19 17.33
N ILE A 223 -2.97 34.65 16.42
CA ILE A 223 -1.54 34.84 16.64
C ILE A 223 -1.26 36.32 16.40
N PRO A 224 -0.86 37.09 17.42
CA PRO A 224 -0.54 38.50 17.22
C PRO A 224 0.68 38.61 16.33
N MET A 225 0.66 39.53 15.36
CA MET A 225 1.78 39.70 14.43
C MET A 225 3.07 40.13 15.12
N GLY A 226 2.97 40.85 16.25
CA GLY A 226 4.12 41.18 17.09
C GLY A 226 4.84 39.98 17.73
N ALA A 227 4.20 38.80 17.77
CA ALA A 227 4.83 37.56 18.21
C ALA A 227 5.55 36.80 17.08
N VAL A 228 5.29 37.12 15.82
CA VAL A 228 5.94 36.47 14.68
C VAL A 228 7.27 37.19 14.41
N ARG A 229 8.38 36.44 14.48
CA ARG A 229 9.74 36.99 14.32
C ARG A 229 10.30 36.78 12.91
N SER A 230 9.97 35.66 12.27
CA SER A 230 10.35 35.39 10.88
C SER A 230 9.30 34.53 10.18
N ALA A 231 9.27 34.64 8.86
CA ALA A 231 8.49 33.83 7.96
C ALA A 231 9.37 33.40 6.78
N GLU A 232 9.50 32.09 6.59
CA GLU A 232 10.33 31.49 5.55
C GLU A 232 9.50 30.54 4.68
N SER A 233 9.90 30.45 3.43
CA SER A 233 9.26 29.61 2.43
C SER A 233 9.94 28.24 2.42
N GLU A 234 9.21 27.16 2.66
CA GLU A 234 9.75 25.79 2.70
C GLU A 234 8.87 24.86 1.85
N SER A 235 9.37 23.64 1.64
CA SER A 235 8.56 22.53 1.15
C SER A 235 8.44 21.52 2.28
N ASN A 236 7.24 21.00 2.55
CA ASN A 236 7.12 19.89 3.49
C ASN A 236 7.77 18.62 2.91
N GLU A 237 7.86 17.57 3.73
CA GLU A 237 8.44 16.27 3.35
C GLU A 237 7.72 15.61 2.16
N GLN A 238 6.47 16.02 1.90
CA GLN A 238 5.63 15.54 0.80
C GLN A 238 5.80 16.36 -0.50
N GLY A 239 6.67 17.38 -0.51
CA GLY A 239 6.85 18.26 -1.67
C GLY A 239 5.77 19.35 -1.82
N GLU A 240 4.92 19.55 -0.81
CA GLU A 240 3.89 20.58 -0.80
C GLU A 240 4.43 21.92 -0.29
N PRO A 241 3.97 23.06 -0.85
CA PRO A 241 4.38 24.38 -0.42
C PRO A 241 4.01 24.63 1.04
N ALA A 242 4.98 25.04 1.85
CA ALA A 242 4.79 25.33 3.26
C ALA A 242 5.42 26.67 3.67
N ILE A 243 4.87 27.30 4.69
CA ILE A 243 5.43 28.49 5.32
C ILE A 243 5.84 28.13 6.74
N VAL A 244 7.07 28.46 7.09
CA VAL A 244 7.60 28.27 8.43
C VAL A 244 7.66 29.60 9.14
N LEU A 245 6.88 29.70 10.22
CA LEU A 245 6.81 30.85 11.09
C LEU A 245 7.56 30.56 12.39
N MET A 246 8.44 31.47 12.78
CA MET A 246 9.03 31.47 14.12
C MET A 246 8.23 32.41 15.01
N VAL A 247 7.49 31.83 15.96
CA VAL A 247 6.55 32.56 16.83
C VAL A 247 7.04 32.54 18.27
N GLU A 248 7.19 33.71 18.88
CA GLU A 248 7.50 33.87 20.29
C GLU A 248 6.25 33.65 21.13
N ALA A 249 6.25 32.63 21.98
CA ALA A 249 5.19 32.42 22.94
C ALA A 249 5.29 33.45 24.08
N GLY A 250 4.18 33.72 24.80
CA GLY A 250 4.16 34.71 25.89
C GLY A 250 5.11 34.45 27.06
N ASN A 251 5.79 33.29 27.09
CA ASN A 251 6.87 32.97 28.02
C ASN A 251 8.28 33.25 27.46
N GLY A 252 8.40 33.93 26.31
CA GLY A 252 9.65 34.18 25.60
C GLY A 252 10.21 32.99 24.83
N SER A 253 9.54 31.82 24.82
CA SER A 253 10.03 30.65 24.07
C SER A 253 9.69 30.77 22.59
N MET A 254 10.68 30.52 21.73
CA MET A 254 10.49 30.48 20.29
C MET A 254 9.88 29.14 19.87
N ARG A 255 8.82 29.18 19.05
CA ARG A 255 8.14 28.00 18.52
C ARG A 255 8.12 28.04 17.01
N ARG A 256 8.54 26.94 16.38
CA ARG A 256 8.41 26.73 14.93
C ARG A 256 6.97 26.28 14.62
N MET A 257 6.29 27.04 13.78
CA MET A 257 4.95 26.72 13.26
C MET A 257 5.05 26.53 11.75
N VAL A 258 4.54 25.42 11.24
CA VAL A 258 4.55 25.10 9.81
C VAL A 258 3.11 25.15 9.30
N LEU A 259 2.87 26.00 8.30
CA LEU A 259 1.60 26.14 7.59
C LEU A 259 1.76 25.50 6.20
N SER A 260 1.14 24.35 5.96
CA SER A 260 1.26 23.65 4.68
C SER A 260 0.04 23.92 3.80
N PHE A 261 0.27 24.35 2.56
CA PHE A 261 -0.76 24.64 1.58
C PHE A 261 -0.96 23.39 0.72
N SER A 262 -1.99 22.61 1.01
CA SER A 262 -2.20 21.33 0.34
C SER A 262 -2.40 21.51 -1.17
N GLN A 263 -1.63 20.77 -1.96
CA GLN A 263 -1.68 20.80 -3.43
C GLN A 263 -2.92 20.09 -3.99
N TRP A 264 -3.69 19.39 -3.16
CA TRP A 264 -4.92 18.71 -3.58
C TRP A 264 -5.98 19.66 -4.18
N TYR A 265 -5.80 20.97 -4.03
CA TYR A 265 -6.68 22.00 -4.57
C TYR A 265 -5.97 22.78 -5.69
N ASP A 266 -6.57 22.80 -6.89
CA ASP A 266 -6.09 23.38 -8.17
C ASP A 266 -5.91 24.93 -8.20
N LYS A 267 -5.25 25.52 -7.20
CA LYS A 267 -5.14 26.99 -7.06
C LYS A 267 -3.72 27.47 -6.80
N ASN A 268 -2.79 27.26 -7.75
CA ASN A 268 -1.43 27.84 -7.73
C ASN A 268 -0.84 28.04 -6.32
N ARG A 269 -0.79 26.94 -5.53
CA ARG A 269 -0.50 27.02 -4.09
C ARG A 269 0.92 27.51 -3.79
N TRP A 270 1.83 27.35 -4.73
CA TRP A 270 3.17 27.92 -4.69
C TRP A 270 3.16 29.44 -4.78
N GLY A 271 2.37 30.01 -5.72
CA GLY A 271 2.20 31.46 -5.80
C GLY A 271 1.49 32.04 -4.57
N GLU A 272 0.53 31.31 -4.01
CA GLU A 272 -0.13 31.67 -2.75
C GLU A 272 0.88 31.67 -1.59
N ARG A 273 1.72 30.62 -1.46
CA ARG A 273 2.81 30.57 -0.46
C ARG A 273 3.69 31.82 -0.52
N GLU A 274 4.20 32.16 -1.71
CA GLU A 274 5.07 33.33 -1.89
C GLU A 274 4.39 34.64 -1.51
N MET A 275 3.11 34.79 -1.89
CA MET A 275 2.32 35.96 -1.53
C MET A 275 2.15 36.09 0.00
N TRP A 276 1.90 34.97 0.69
CA TRP A 276 1.77 34.93 2.14
C TRP A 276 3.09 35.21 2.86
N VAL A 277 4.22 34.65 2.39
CA VAL A 277 5.54 34.91 2.97
C VAL A 277 5.88 36.40 2.88
N ARG A 278 5.71 37.02 1.70
CA ARG A 278 5.95 38.46 1.52
C ARG A 278 5.04 39.32 2.36
N ALA A 279 3.73 39.04 2.38
CA ALA A 279 2.78 39.82 3.17
C ALA A 279 3.12 39.79 4.67
N ILE A 280 3.57 38.63 5.19
CA ILE A 280 3.99 38.51 6.58
C ILE A 280 5.31 39.27 6.82
N GLN A 281 6.29 39.15 5.92
CA GLN A 281 7.57 39.87 6.02
C GLN A 281 7.37 41.40 5.97
N ASP A 282 6.47 41.90 5.11
CA ASP A 282 6.14 43.32 5.01
C ASP A 282 5.48 43.85 6.29
N ILE A 283 4.56 43.09 6.89
CA ILE A 283 3.97 43.46 8.19
C ILE A 283 5.04 43.48 9.28
N ILE A 284 5.97 42.51 9.28
CA ILE A 284 7.08 42.47 10.26
C ILE A 284 8.00 43.70 10.08
N ALA A 285 8.31 44.07 8.85
CA ALA A 285 9.23 45.16 8.54
C ALA A 285 8.61 46.56 8.71
N THR A 286 7.36 46.75 8.28
CA THR A 286 6.73 48.08 8.16
C THR A 286 5.51 48.28 9.06
N GLY A 287 4.97 47.22 9.67
CA GLY A 287 3.72 47.25 10.42
C GLY A 287 2.45 47.27 9.56
N SER A 288 2.57 47.23 8.23
CA SER A 288 1.46 47.20 7.28
C SER A 288 1.75 46.32 6.07
N VAL A 289 0.73 45.80 5.39
CA VAL A 289 0.92 45.08 4.12
C VAL A 289 1.21 46.09 3.01
N GLY A 290 2.33 45.93 2.31
CA GLY A 290 2.64 46.70 1.10
C GLY A 290 1.66 46.39 -0.04
N GLU A 291 1.76 47.11 -1.16
CA GLU A 291 0.89 46.89 -2.33
C GLU A 291 1.07 45.44 -2.84
N LEU A 292 0.01 44.62 -2.72
CA LEU A 292 0.07 43.18 -3.01
C LEU A 292 0.34 42.92 -4.50
N TYR A 293 1.57 42.51 -4.81
CA TYR A 293 1.92 42.01 -6.14
C TYR A 293 1.27 40.64 -6.40
N THR A 294 0.47 40.55 -7.46
CA THR A 294 -0.10 39.28 -7.95
C THR A 294 0.89 38.62 -8.92
N PRO A 295 1.51 37.48 -8.57
CA PRO A 295 2.43 36.81 -9.47
C PRO A 295 1.69 36.24 -10.70
N PRO A 296 2.32 36.23 -11.89
CA PRO A 296 1.73 35.63 -13.09
C PRO A 296 1.48 34.13 -12.89
N ALA A 297 0.35 33.64 -13.39
CA ALA A 297 -0.28 32.37 -13.02
C ALA A 297 0.43 31.06 -13.48
N SER A 298 1.75 31.02 -13.70
CA SER A 298 2.41 29.81 -14.22
C SER A 298 3.84 29.50 -13.76
N ALA A 299 4.41 30.21 -12.78
CA ALA A 299 5.76 29.91 -12.31
C ALA A 299 5.74 28.98 -11.08
N ALA A 300 5.72 27.66 -11.30
CA ALA A 300 6.26 26.74 -10.29
C ALA A 300 7.78 26.94 -10.22
N PRO A 301 8.42 26.99 -9.03
CA PRO A 301 9.87 27.00 -8.97
C PRO A 301 10.39 25.67 -9.50
N ASP A 302 11.27 25.72 -10.50
CA ASP A 302 12.00 24.56 -11.00
C ASP A 302 12.99 24.13 -9.90
N TYR A 303 12.63 23.11 -9.12
CA TYR A 303 13.47 22.56 -8.06
C TYR A 303 14.53 21.63 -8.68
N SER A 304 15.50 22.20 -9.38
CA SER A 304 16.81 21.58 -9.51
C SER A 304 17.58 21.78 -8.20
N ALA A 305 17.94 20.67 -7.54
CA ALA A 305 18.64 20.64 -6.26
C ALA A 305 19.91 21.51 -6.25
N PRO A 306 20.32 22.08 -5.09
CA PRO A 306 21.48 22.94 -5.01
C PRO A 306 22.76 22.11 -5.16
N VAL A 307 23.38 22.18 -6.35
CA VAL A 307 24.82 21.99 -6.47
C VAL A 307 25.46 23.28 -5.99
N GLN A 308 26.25 23.18 -4.92
CA GLN A 308 27.05 24.29 -4.40
C GLN A 308 27.97 24.85 -5.51
N SER A 309 27.70 26.10 -5.87
CA SER A 309 28.62 27.22 -6.16
C SER A 309 30.01 26.89 -6.75
N GLY A 310 30.44 27.46 -7.87
CA GLY A 310 29.86 28.58 -8.60
C GLY A 310 30.73 29.09 -9.74
N TYR A 311 30.22 30.16 -10.33
CA TYR A 311 30.73 31.01 -11.43
C TYR A 311 30.56 30.46 -12.84
N GLU A 312 29.33 30.56 -13.32
CA GLU A 312 29.03 30.72 -14.75
C GLU A 312 28.54 32.16 -14.94
N CYS A 313 29.35 32.98 -15.59
CA CYS A 313 28.91 34.22 -16.21
C CYS A 313 28.66 33.90 -17.68
N ASP A 314 27.41 33.94 -18.10
CA ASP A 314 27.04 33.98 -19.51
C ASP A 314 27.53 35.27 -20.13
N GLY A 315 28.42 35.12 -21.10
CA GLY A 315 28.85 36.18 -22.01
C GLY A 315 29.35 35.55 -23.29
N PHE A 316 28.62 35.79 -24.38
CA PHE A 316 29.02 35.57 -25.77
C PHE A 316 30.56 35.50 -25.93
N SER A 317 31.10 34.34 -26.32
CA SER A 317 32.50 34.22 -26.72
C SER A 317 32.68 33.04 -27.68
N ALA A 318 33.34 33.33 -28.79
CA ALA A 318 33.80 32.39 -29.79
C ALA A 318 34.54 31.18 -29.16
N PRO A 319 34.60 30.02 -29.84
CA PRO A 319 35.35 28.87 -29.34
C PRO A 319 36.80 29.29 -28.98
N PRO A 320 37.32 28.91 -27.80
CA PRO A 320 38.67 29.28 -27.41
C PRO A 320 39.69 28.65 -28.37
N PRO A 321 40.86 29.29 -28.56
CA PRO A 321 41.91 28.77 -29.44
C PRO A 321 42.29 27.37 -28.97
N SER A 322 42.18 26.41 -29.89
CA SER A 322 42.64 25.04 -29.71
C SER A 322 44.02 25.04 -29.03
N SER A 323 44.09 24.45 -27.85
CA SER A 323 45.34 24.30 -27.11
C SER A 323 46.35 23.56 -28.00
N PRO A 324 47.64 23.94 -27.97
CA PRO A 324 48.65 23.27 -28.78
C PRO A 324 48.67 21.77 -28.45
N PRO A 325 48.74 20.88 -29.47
CA PRO A 325 48.69 19.44 -29.26
C PRO A 325 49.84 19.02 -28.34
N GLY A 326 49.52 18.23 -27.31
CA GLY A 326 50.52 17.66 -26.38
C GLY A 326 50.57 18.27 -24.98
N VAL A 327 49.64 19.16 -24.59
CA VAL A 327 49.51 19.64 -23.20
C VAL A 327 48.11 19.46 -22.66
N CYS A 328 48.00 19.12 -21.36
CA CYS A 328 46.73 18.88 -20.70
C CYS A 328 45.94 20.18 -20.57
N GLY A 329 44.73 20.22 -21.15
CA GLY A 329 43.84 21.39 -21.08
C GLY A 329 43.41 21.78 -19.66
N LYS A 330 43.61 20.91 -18.66
CA LYS A 330 43.26 21.19 -17.26
C LYS A 330 44.44 21.67 -16.40
N CYS A 331 45.63 21.11 -16.54
CA CYS A 331 46.78 21.44 -15.68
C CYS A 331 48.05 21.89 -16.41
N GLY A 332 48.03 21.94 -17.75
CA GLY A 332 49.18 22.39 -18.57
C GLY A 332 50.35 21.41 -18.65
N ALA A 333 50.28 20.24 -17.99
CA ALA A 333 51.35 19.24 -18.05
C ALA A 333 51.45 18.61 -19.46
N GLY A 334 52.67 18.28 -19.88
CA GLY A 334 52.92 17.57 -21.13
C GLY A 334 52.23 16.20 -21.15
N LEU A 335 51.53 15.89 -22.24
CA LEU A 335 50.81 14.65 -22.44
C LEU A 335 51.63 13.70 -23.32
N ASP A 336 51.71 12.46 -22.86
CA ASP A 336 52.25 11.35 -23.64
C ASP A 336 51.20 10.94 -24.70
N PRO A 337 51.53 10.89 -26.00
CA PRO A 337 50.57 10.66 -27.07
C PRO A 337 49.80 9.33 -26.98
N ALA A 338 50.28 8.36 -26.18
CA ALA A 338 49.58 7.09 -25.94
C ALA A 338 48.69 7.10 -24.68
N SER A 339 48.75 8.14 -23.85
CA SER A 339 48.05 8.18 -22.56
C SER A 339 46.59 8.65 -22.69
N ARG A 340 45.64 7.81 -22.26
CA ARG A 340 44.21 8.17 -22.23
C ARG A 340 43.85 9.14 -21.09
N PHE A 341 44.77 9.35 -20.15
CA PHE A 341 44.59 10.22 -18.98
C PHE A 341 45.89 10.99 -18.69
N CYS A 342 45.77 12.25 -18.28
CA CYS A 342 46.91 13.03 -17.83
C CYS A 342 47.51 12.42 -16.56
N LYS A 343 48.78 12.02 -16.60
CA LYS A 343 49.48 11.43 -15.44
C LYS A 343 49.57 12.37 -14.23
N ASN A 344 49.43 13.67 -14.43
CA ASN A 344 49.54 14.66 -13.34
C ASN A 344 48.20 14.97 -12.65
N CYS A 345 47.10 15.08 -13.39
CA CYS A 345 45.81 15.48 -12.82
C CYS A 345 44.64 14.49 -13.06
N GLY A 346 44.89 13.39 -13.76
CA GLY A 346 43.90 12.34 -14.04
C GLY A 346 42.84 12.73 -15.08
N PHE A 347 42.92 13.91 -15.70
CA PHE A 347 41.91 14.34 -16.67
C PHE A 347 41.96 13.46 -17.93
N PRO A 348 40.82 12.89 -18.39
CA PRO A 348 40.77 12.09 -19.60
C PRO A 348 41.10 12.94 -20.82
N VAL A 349 41.98 12.43 -21.68
CA VAL A 349 42.36 13.09 -22.92
C VAL A 349 41.62 12.40 -24.05
N ALA A 350 40.80 13.15 -24.79
CA ALA A 350 40.12 12.64 -25.97
C ALA A 350 41.19 12.10 -26.93
N SER A 351 41.15 10.79 -27.19
CA SER A 351 42.13 10.11 -28.03
C SER A 351 42.02 10.71 -29.43
N ALA A 352 43.06 11.39 -29.90
CA ALA A 352 43.10 11.86 -31.28
C ALA A 352 42.97 10.63 -32.19
N GLY A 353 41.95 10.65 -33.05
CA GLY A 353 41.62 9.55 -33.96
C GLY A 353 42.83 9.10 -34.76
N SER A 354 42.96 7.79 -34.92
CA SER A 354 43.99 7.15 -35.73
C SER A 354 44.00 7.71 -37.16
N PRO A 355 45.18 7.79 -37.82
CA PRO A 355 45.28 8.26 -39.20
C PRO A 355 44.57 7.30 -40.18
N PRO A 356 44.13 7.80 -41.36
CA PRO A 356 43.40 7.00 -42.33
C PRO A 356 44.35 5.99 -42.98
N GLY A 357 44.08 4.70 -42.72
CA GLY A 357 44.74 3.58 -43.39
C GLY A 357 44.00 3.21 -44.67
N ASP A 358 44.68 3.42 -45.78
CA ASP A 358 44.41 2.91 -47.12
C ASP A 358 44.20 1.38 -47.15
N LEU A 359 43.48 0.92 -48.18
CA LEU A 359 43.44 -0.43 -48.81
C LEU A 359 42.07 -1.16 -48.82
N GLY A 360 41.54 -1.30 -50.05
CA GLY A 360 41.12 -2.62 -50.54
C GLY A 360 39.62 -2.91 -50.67
N TYR A 361 38.92 -2.29 -51.61
CA TYR A 361 37.63 -2.80 -52.10
C TYR A 361 37.87 -4.03 -52.99
N SER A 362 37.37 -5.19 -52.55
CA SER A 362 37.15 -6.36 -53.41
C SER A 362 35.65 -6.57 -53.60
N SER A 363 35.30 -6.62 -54.88
CA SER A 363 33.99 -6.75 -55.52
C SER A 363 33.17 -7.98 -55.11
N ALA A 364 31.88 -7.77 -54.88
CA ALA A 364 30.82 -8.79 -55.04
C ALA A 364 30.05 -8.50 -56.34
N PRO A 365 29.63 -9.53 -57.10
CA PRO A 365 29.09 -9.34 -58.45
C PRO A 365 27.61 -8.99 -58.45
N SER A 366 27.26 -8.00 -59.26
CA SER A 366 25.92 -7.64 -59.69
C SER A 366 25.58 -8.35 -61.01
N GLY A 367 24.44 -9.04 -61.02
CA GLY A 367 23.60 -9.24 -62.21
C GLY A 367 22.18 -8.86 -61.78
N GLY A 368 21.42 -7.96 -62.41
CA GLY A 368 21.39 -7.55 -63.81
C GLY A 368 20.21 -8.25 -64.48
N TYR A 369 19.14 -7.51 -64.80
CA TYR A 369 17.99 -7.74 -65.72
C TYR A 369 16.77 -7.01 -65.12
N SER A 370 16.46 -5.74 -65.44
CA SER A 370 15.94 -5.13 -66.68
C SER A 370 14.46 -5.43 -66.97
N GLY A 371 13.63 -4.39 -66.79
CA GLY A 371 12.66 -3.92 -67.80
C GLY A 371 11.27 -4.56 -67.84
N GLY A 372 10.24 -3.71 -67.98
CA GLY A 372 8.98 -4.09 -68.63
C GLY A 372 7.72 -3.44 -68.08
N ILE A 373 7.43 -2.23 -68.55
CA ILE A 373 6.07 -1.64 -68.60
C ILE A 373 5.22 -2.48 -69.57
N ILE A 374 3.94 -2.69 -69.28
CA ILE A 374 2.78 -2.59 -70.20
C ILE A 374 1.46 -2.70 -69.41
N ASP A 375 0.53 -1.84 -69.82
CA ASP A 375 -0.88 -1.69 -69.45
C ASP A 375 -1.77 -2.92 -69.73
N SER A 376 -3.03 -2.77 -69.29
CA SER A 376 -4.26 -3.21 -69.98
C SER A 376 -5.09 -4.34 -69.36
N ASP A 377 -6.29 -3.92 -68.95
CA ASP A 377 -7.60 -4.47 -69.32
C ASP A 377 -8.23 -5.65 -68.54
N SER A 378 -9.41 -5.32 -67.99
CA SER A 378 -10.60 -6.13 -67.61
C SER A 378 -11.04 -7.18 -68.65
N PRO A 379 -12.14 -7.97 -68.51
CA PRO A 379 -13.08 -8.24 -67.38
C PRO A 379 -13.49 -9.76 -67.25
N GLY A 380 -14.42 -10.07 -66.33
CA GLY A 380 -15.30 -11.26 -66.36
C GLY A 380 -15.04 -12.25 -65.22
N GLY A 381 -16.01 -12.84 -64.53
CA GLY A 381 -17.44 -13.04 -64.78
C GLY A 381 -17.80 -14.48 -64.35
N PHE A 382 -19.00 -14.64 -63.74
CA PHE A 382 -19.69 -15.91 -63.40
C PHE A 382 -19.10 -16.76 -62.24
N GLY A 383 -19.86 -17.39 -61.35
CA GLY A 383 -21.31 -17.55 -61.11
C GLY A 383 -21.45 -18.10 -59.66
N GLU A 384 -22.42 -17.68 -58.86
CA GLU A 384 -23.79 -18.22 -58.81
C GLU A 384 -23.83 -19.70 -58.40
N PHE A 385 -24.08 -19.95 -57.10
CA PHE A 385 -24.94 -21.07 -56.68
C PHE A 385 -25.64 -20.71 -55.35
N GLU A 386 -26.91 -20.35 -55.51
CA GLU A 386 -27.98 -20.36 -54.52
C GLU A 386 -28.30 -21.81 -54.16
N GLU A 387 -28.59 -22.12 -52.89
CA GLU A 387 -29.59 -23.14 -52.59
C GLU A 387 -30.31 -22.83 -51.27
N ARG A 388 -31.60 -22.49 -51.43
CA ARG A 388 -32.65 -22.49 -50.42
C ARG A 388 -33.25 -23.89 -50.36
N ASP A 389 -33.71 -24.26 -49.17
CA ASP A 389 -34.97 -25.00 -48.92
C ASP A 389 -35.47 -24.48 -47.55
N GLU A 390 -36.56 -23.71 -47.37
CA GLU A 390 -38.00 -24.03 -47.53
C GLU A 390 -38.39 -25.29 -46.73
N PHE A 391 -39.14 -25.26 -45.62
CA PHE A 391 -40.60 -25.00 -45.44
C PHE A 391 -41.02 -25.48 -44.01
N PRO A 392 -42.32 -25.54 -43.60
CA PRO A 392 -43.39 -24.54 -43.46
C PRO A 392 -43.84 -24.36 -41.98
N GLY A 393 -44.66 -23.33 -41.74
CA GLY A 393 -45.33 -23.11 -40.46
C GLY A 393 -46.57 -23.98 -40.21
N SER A 394 -47.11 -23.91 -38.99
CA SER A 394 -48.56 -24.11 -38.79
C SER A 394 -49.08 -23.33 -37.58
N ARG A 395 -50.26 -22.75 -37.80
CA ARG A 395 -51.05 -21.92 -36.90
C ARG A 395 -51.74 -22.78 -35.85
N GLY A 396 -51.86 -22.24 -34.63
CA GLY A 396 -52.68 -22.82 -33.56
C GLY A 396 -53.29 -21.75 -32.65
N ARG A 397 -54.21 -20.94 -33.18
CA ARG A 397 -55.16 -20.16 -32.36
C ARG A 397 -56.05 -21.13 -31.59
N LYS A 398 -56.04 -21.11 -30.26
CA LYS A 398 -57.21 -21.51 -29.45
C LYS A 398 -57.45 -20.60 -28.25
N ALA A 399 -58.58 -19.90 -28.36
CA ALA A 399 -59.57 -19.59 -27.34
C ALA A 399 -59.15 -18.99 -25.98
N LYS A 400 -59.52 -17.71 -25.83
CA LYS A 400 -59.92 -17.08 -24.57
C LYS A 400 -60.84 -18.01 -23.76
N LYS A 401 -60.49 -18.28 -22.50
CA LYS A 401 -61.48 -18.48 -21.43
C LYS A 401 -61.22 -17.45 -20.33
N ALA A 402 -62.30 -16.75 -20.02
CA ALA A 402 -62.40 -15.73 -18.99
C ALA A 402 -62.40 -16.36 -17.59
N SER A 403 -62.21 -15.46 -16.62
CA SER A 403 -62.63 -15.59 -15.22
C SER A 403 -61.71 -16.39 -14.29
N GLY A 404 -61.03 -15.63 -13.43
CA GLY A 404 -60.36 -16.11 -12.23
C GLY A 404 -59.62 -14.95 -11.57
N LYS A 405 -60.35 -14.08 -10.85
CA LYS A 405 -59.78 -13.07 -9.97
C LYS A 405 -58.97 -13.77 -8.88
N THR A 406 -57.70 -14.04 -9.14
CA THR A 406 -56.76 -14.56 -8.13
C THR A 406 -55.92 -13.39 -7.63
N ALA A 407 -56.03 -13.17 -6.31
CA ALA A 407 -55.41 -12.09 -5.56
C ALA A 407 -53.91 -11.87 -5.91
N PRO A 408 -53.40 -10.62 -5.82
CA PRO A 408 -52.01 -10.31 -6.11
C PRO A 408 -51.10 -11.10 -5.18
N ARG A 409 -50.49 -12.16 -5.70
CA ARG A 409 -49.51 -12.97 -4.98
C ARG A 409 -48.27 -12.10 -4.79
N ARG A 410 -48.23 -11.47 -3.61
CA ARG A 410 -47.14 -10.67 -3.03
C ARG A 410 -45.81 -11.34 -3.40
N ARG A 411 -45.15 -10.84 -4.46
CA ARG A 411 -43.82 -11.28 -4.86
C ARG A 411 -42.91 -11.02 -3.67
N LYS A 412 -42.47 -12.11 -3.02
CA LYS A 412 -41.50 -12.01 -1.93
C LYS A 412 -40.28 -11.26 -2.47
N PRO A 413 -39.80 -10.21 -1.79
CA PRO A 413 -38.64 -9.46 -2.24
C PRO A 413 -37.50 -10.44 -2.47
N LYS A 414 -36.94 -10.38 -3.68
CA LYS A 414 -35.75 -11.15 -4.08
C LYS A 414 -34.69 -10.80 -3.04
N LYS A 415 -34.39 -11.76 -2.16
CA LYS A 415 -33.40 -11.65 -1.09
C LYS A 415 -32.08 -11.27 -1.75
N GLU A 416 -31.77 -9.98 -1.78
CA GLU A 416 -30.49 -9.47 -2.25
C GLU A 416 -29.43 -10.22 -1.45
N ARG A 417 -28.59 -10.98 -2.18
CA ARG A 417 -27.43 -11.61 -1.56
C ARG A 417 -26.66 -10.47 -0.89
N PRO A 418 -26.36 -10.56 0.41
CA PRO A 418 -25.65 -9.50 1.11
C PRO A 418 -24.39 -9.20 0.30
N ALA A 419 -24.22 -7.91 -0.05
CA ALA A 419 -23.04 -7.45 -0.76
C ALA A 419 -21.83 -8.01 -0.02
N LYS A 420 -21.03 -8.83 -0.72
CA LYS A 420 -19.84 -9.50 -0.19
C LYS A 420 -18.95 -8.39 0.36
N VAL A 421 -18.99 -8.18 1.68
CA VAL A 421 -18.19 -7.16 2.37
C VAL A 421 -16.74 -7.53 2.07
N ARG A 422 -16.11 -6.79 1.16
CA ARG A 422 -14.70 -7.02 0.82
C ARG A 422 -13.91 -6.85 2.12
N PRO A 423 -13.11 -7.86 2.53
CA PRO A 423 -12.28 -7.72 3.71
C PRO A 423 -11.42 -6.46 3.56
N ALA A 424 -11.19 -5.77 4.69
CA ALA A 424 -10.43 -4.54 4.71
C ALA A 424 -9.06 -4.77 4.06
N ARG A 425 -8.70 -3.88 3.15
CA ARG A 425 -7.48 -3.93 2.33
C ARG A 425 -6.28 -3.87 3.28
N ALA A 426 -5.66 -5.02 3.57
CA ALA A 426 -4.38 -5.09 4.27
C ALA A 426 -3.35 -4.22 3.52
N ASP A 427 -2.34 -3.70 4.22
CA ASP A 427 -1.33 -2.83 3.61
C ASP A 427 -0.82 -3.42 2.30
N ASN A 428 -0.95 -2.64 1.22
CA ASN A 428 -0.65 -3.11 -0.13
C ASN A 428 0.86 -3.18 -0.40
N SER A 429 1.71 -3.03 0.62
CA SER A 429 3.16 -3.08 0.42
C SER A 429 3.57 -4.52 0.08
N VAL A 430 4.34 -4.66 -1.00
CA VAL A 430 4.78 -5.98 -1.48
C VAL A 430 5.66 -6.69 -0.43
N PHE A 431 6.52 -5.93 0.25
CA PHE A 431 7.36 -6.44 1.33
C PHE A 431 6.55 -6.92 2.54
N GLY A 432 5.50 -6.18 2.92
CA GLY A 432 4.59 -6.61 3.99
C GLY A 432 3.92 -7.95 3.67
N ARG A 433 3.52 -8.17 2.41
CA ARG A 433 2.97 -9.46 1.96
C ARG A 433 4.01 -10.58 2.03
N ILE A 434 5.23 -10.34 1.56
CA ILE A 434 6.33 -11.32 1.65
C ILE A 434 6.55 -11.75 3.10
N MET A 435 6.69 -10.79 4.02
CA MET A 435 6.92 -11.08 5.44
C MET A 435 5.71 -11.78 6.08
N ALA A 436 4.49 -11.41 5.70
CA ALA A 436 3.28 -12.09 6.16
C ALA A 436 3.24 -13.57 5.73
N PHE A 437 3.60 -13.89 4.48
CA PHE A 437 3.66 -15.28 4.00
C PHE A 437 4.78 -16.10 4.67
N LEU A 438 5.88 -15.46 5.06
CA LEU A 438 6.96 -16.12 5.80
C LEU A 438 6.59 -16.37 7.27
N ALA A 439 5.94 -15.40 7.92
CA ALA A 439 5.69 -15.44 9.37
C ALA A 439 4.36 -16.09 9.76
N ALA A 440 3.28 -15.85 9.01
CA ALA A 440 1.93 -16.29 9.32
C ALA A 440 1.14 -16.59 8.03
N PRO A 441 1.49 -17.67 7.31
CA PRO A 441 0.94 -17.96 5.98
C PRO A 441 -0.58 -18.17 5.99
N ASP A 442 -1.13 -18.74 7.05
CA ASP A 442 -2.56 -18.94 7.24
C ASP A 442 -3.32 -17.60 7.22
N LYS A 443 -2.86 -16.64 8.02
CA LYS A 443 -3.44 -15.28 8.06
C LYS A 443 -3.24 -14.55 6.74
N ALA A 444 -2.07 -14.69 6.12
CA ALA A 444 -1.75 -14.05 4.84
C ALA A 444 -2.70 -14.52 3.71
N TYR A 445 -3.00 -15.83 3.65
CA TYR A 445 -3.98 -16.35 2.68
C TYR A 445 -5.41 -15.92 2.98
N GLN A 446 -5.80 -15.83 4.25
CA GLN A 446 -7.11 -15.28 4.61
C GLN A 446 -7.26 -13.81 4.21
N MET A 447 -6.20 -13.00 4.35
CA MET A 447 -6.20 -11.59 3.95
C MET A 447 -6.19 -11.37 2.44
N THR A 448 -5.58 -12.28 1.69
CA THR A 448 -5.50 -12.22 0.21
C THR A 448 -6.65 -12.94 -0.49
N LYS A 449 -7.59 -13.52 0.27
CA LYS A 449 -8.76 -14.23 -0.25
C LYS A 449 -9.64 -13.30 -1.11
N GLY A 450 -9.80 -13.66 -2.38
CA GLY A 450 -10.61 -12.90 -3.35
C GLY A 450 -9.93 -11.68 -3.96
N GLN A 451 -8.60 -11.55 -3.82
CA GLN A 451 -7.77 -10.62 -4.59
C GLN A 451 -7.59 -11.11 -6.04
N ASP A 452 -7.22 -10.22 -6.96
CA ASP A 452 -6.92 -10.62 -8.34
C ASP A 452 -5.63 -11.48 -8.37
N MET A 453 -5.43 -12.32 -9.39
CA MET A 453 -4.14 -12.98 -9.60
C MET A 453 -3.01 -11.97 -9.81
N MET A 454 -3.32 -10.81 -10.42
CA MET A 454 -2.33 -9.75 -10.67
C MET A 454 -1.81 -9.13 -9.36
N ASP A 455 -2.55 -9.23 -8.25
CA ASP A 455 -2.09 -8.79 -6.94
C ASP A 455 -0.92 -9.65 -6.41
N ALA A 456 -0.76 -10.90 -6.87
CA ALA A 456 0.36 -11.77 -6.50
C ALA A 456 1.60 -11.58 -7.38
N ALA A 457 1.46 -10.97 -8.56
CA ALA A 457 2.55 -10.83 -9.53
C ALA A 457 3.79 -10.10 -8.97
N PRO A 458 3.67 -8.98 -8.21
CA PRO A 458 4.85 -8.31 -7.65
C PRO A 458 5.60 -9.19 -6.63
N VAL A 459 4.87 -9.93 -5.78
CA VAL A 459 5.48 -10.84 -4.80
C VAL A 459 6.22 -11.98 -5.51
N PHE A 460 5.60 -12.55 -6.55
CA PHE A 460 6.22 -13.57 -7.38
C PHE A 460 7.48 -13.05 -8.08
N LEU A 461 7.40 -11.92 -8.79
CA LEU A 461 8.54 -11.36 -9.55
C LEU A 461 9.73 -11.03 -8.66
N ILE A 462 9.49 -10.45 -7.48
CA ILE A 462 10.57 -10.20 -6.50
C ILE A 462 11.16 -11.52 -6.00
N SER A 463 10.33 -12.52 -5.72
CA SER A 463 10.81 -13.82 -5.24
C SER A 463 11.65 -14.55 -6.30
N ALA A 464 11.16 -14.60 -7.54
CA ALA A 464 11.84 -15.22 -8.67
C ALA A 464 13.12 -14.46 -9.04
N GLY A 465 13.08 -13.12 -9.00
CA GLY A 465 14.24 -12.27 -9.24
C GLY A 465 15.35 -12.53 -8.22
N ILE A 466 15.05 -12.43 -6.92
CA ILE A 466 16.04 -12.68 -5.87
C ILE A 466 16.60 -14.10 -5.96
N PHE A 467 15.73 -15.09 -6.20
CA PHE A 467 16.17 -16.47 -6.37
C PHE A 467 17.12 -16.64 -7.55
N SER A 468 16.76 -16.12 -8.72
CA SER A 468 17.55 -16.23 -9.94
C SER A 468 18.90 -15.52 -9.79
N PHE A 469 18.89 -14.24 -9.43
CA PHE A 469 20.12 -13.45 -9.29
C PHE A 469 21.01 -13.96 -8.14
N GLY A 470 20.42 -14.31 -6.99
CA GLY A 470 21.16 -14.86 -5.85
C GLY A 470 21.85 -16.18 -6.19
N SER A 471 21.11 -17.10 -6.83
CA SER A 471 21.67 -18.40 -7.26
C SER A 471 22.76 -18.21 -8.31
N MET A 472 22.57 -17.31 -9.28
CA MET A 472 23.57 -17.05 -10.32
C MET A 472 24.83 -16.38 -9.79
N LEU A 473 24.70 -15.42 -8.87
CA LEU A 473 25.85 -14.82 -8.21
C LEU A 473 26.67 -15.89 -7.48
N PHE A 474 26.00 -16.79 -6.77
CA PHE A 474 26.69 -17.88 -6.09
C PHE A 474 27.37 -18.84 -7.06
N LEU A 475 26.69 -19.26 -8.14
CA LEU A 475 27.29 -20.14 -9.15
C LEU A 475 28.48 -19.47 -9.85
N HIS A 476 28.43 -18.17 -10.09
CA HIS A 476 29.55 -17.42 -10.65
C HIS A 476 30.78 -17.42 -9.72
N LEU A 477 30.56 -17.18 -8.42
CA LEU A 477 31.64 -17.24 -7.42
C LEU A 477 32.21 -18.66 -7.30
N TYR A 478 31.36 -19.67 -7.32
CA TYR A 478 31.78 -21.07 -7.29
C TYR A 478 32.56 -21.46 -8.56
N ALA A 479 32.04 -21.13 -9.74
CA ALA A 479 32.69 -21.35 -11.02
C ALA A 479 34.08 -20.70 -11.07
N SER A 480 34.23 -19.49 -10.53
CA SER A 480 35.49 -18.75 -10.45
C SER A 480 36.60 -19.53 -9.75
N SER A 481 36.26 -20.36 -8.77
CA SER A 481 37.21 -21.20 -8.02
C SER A 481 37.64 -22.49 -8.72
N LEU A 482 36.97 -22.87 -9.82
CA LEU A 482 37.22 -24.13 -10.52
C LEU A 482 38.21 -23.97 -11.68
N ASP A 483 38.95 -25.06 -11.93
CA ASP A 483 39.85 -25.21 -13.06
C ASP A 483 39.05 -25.48 -14.37
N PRO A 484 39.25 -24.68 -15.43
CA PRO A 484 38.53 -24.86 -16.70
C PRO A 484 38.87 -26.16 -17.43
N GLY A 485 40.05 -26.73 -17.23
CA GLY A 485 40.44 -28.01 -17.84
C GLY A 485 39.64 -29.19 -17.30
N THR A 486 39.28 -29.13 -16.02
CA THR A 486 38.54 -30.20 -15.33
C THR A 486 37.02 -30.00 -15.43
N TYR A 487 36.52 -28.75 -15.39
CA TYR A 487 35.08 -28.44 -15.34
C TYR A 487 34.66 -27.38 -16.37
N PRO A 488 34.82 -27.64 -17.68
CA PRO A 488 34.63 -26.63 -18.73
C PRO A 488 33.24 -25.99 -18.70
N VAL A 489 32.18 -26.81 -18.50
CA VAL A 489 30.78 -26.35 -18.45
C VAL A 489 30.55 -25.40 -17.27
N ILE A 490 30.95 -25.77 -16.05
CA ILE A 490 30.72 -24.91 -14.88
C ILE A 490 31.57 -23.64 -14.98
N THR A 491 32.80 -23.73 -15.49
CA THR A 491 33.65 -22.55 -15.66
C THR A 491 33.17 -21.56 -16.72
N SER A 492 32.28 -21.97 -17.64
CA SER A 492 31.63 -21.05 -18.58
C SER A 492 30.78 -19.98 -17.86
N LEU A 493 30.28 -20.27 -16.66
CA LEU A 493 29.53 -19.33 -15.83
C LEU A 493 30.39 -18.18 -15.27
N LYS A 494 31.72 -18.20 -15.48
CA LYS A 494 32.58 -17.03 -15.23
C LYS A 494 32.25 -15.88 -16.19
N ASP A 495 31.75 -16.19 -17.38
CA ASP A 495 31.33 -15.18 -18.33
C ASP A 495 30.01 -14.52 -17.86
N ILE A 496 30.03 -13.19 -17.73
CA ILE A 496 28.90 -12.41 -17.22
C ILE A 496 27.69 -12.49 -18.18
N GLY A 497 27.93 -12.60 -19.49
CA GLY A 497 26.88 -12.73 -20.50
C GLY A 497 26.16 -14.07 -20.39
N VAL A 498 26.90 -15.17 -20.22
CA VAL A 498 26.34 -16.50 -19.98
C VAL A 498 25.54 -16.52 -18.67
N MET A 499 26.09 -15.92 -17.60
CA MET A 499 25.41 -15.83 -16.31
C MET A 499 24.10 -15.04 -16.40
N ALA A 500 24.10 -13.88 -17.06
CA ALA A 500 22.90 -13.07 -17.24
C ALA A 500 21.84 -13.79 -18.10
N GLY A 501 22.26 -14.50 -19.15
CA GLY A 501 21.38 -15.33 -19.96
C GLY A 501 20.70 -16.43 -19.15
N LEU A 502 21.46 -17.17 -18.34
CA LEU A 502 20.95 -18.23 -17.48
C LEU A 502 20.04 -17.68 -16.35
N ALA A 503 20.36 -16.51 -15.79
CA ALA A 503 19.49 -15.83 -14.82
C ALA A 503 18.11 -15.53 -15.42
N PHE A 504 18.10 -15.00 -16.64
CA PHE A 504 16.88 -14.69 -17.36
C PHE A 504 16.09 -15.96 -17.71
N GLU A 505 16.77 -17.01 -18.15
CA GLU A 505 16.15 -18.31 -18.42
C GLU A 505 15.48 -18.90 -17.17
N ILE A 506 16.15 -18.89 -16.01
CA ILE A 506 15.57 -19.36 -14.74
C ILE A 506 14.34 -18.53 -14.35
N LEU A 507 14.39 -17.22 -14.57
CA LEU A 507 13.24 -16.35 -14.31
C LEU A 507 12.04 -16.71 -15.21
N LEU A 508 12.27 -16.99 -16.49
CA LEU A 508 11.24 -17.46 -17.41
C LEU A 508 10.70 -18.83 -17.03
N LEU A 509 11.58 -19.77 -16.65
CA LEU A 509 11.17 -21.10 -16.19
C LEU A 509 10.32 -21.02 -14.92
N MET A 510 10.66 -20.15 -13.97
CA MET A 510 9.85 -19.92 -12.77
C MET A 510 8.47 -19.34 -13.10
N LEU A 511 8.37 -18.47 -14.11
CA LEU A 511 7.09 -17.94 -14.58
C LEU A 511 6.21 -19.06 -15.13
N VAL A 512 6.76 -19.87 -16.05
CA VAL A 512 6.05 -21.03 -16.62
C VAL A 512 5.65 -22.00 -15.50
N PHE A 513 6.55 -22.26 -14.55
CA PHE A 513 6.31 -23.14 -13.41
C PHE A 513 5.13 -22.69 -12.56
N VAL A 514 4.97 -21.39 -12.27
CA VAL A 514 3.83 -20.88 -11.50
C VAL A 514 2.51 -21.12 -12.23
N PHE A 515 2.45 -20.92 -13.55
CA PHE A 515 1.23 -21.19 -14.33
C PHE A 515 0.91 -22.69 -14.40
N VAL A 516 1.91 -23.54 -14.67
CA VAL A 516 1.72 -24.99 -14.69
C VAL A 516 1.30 -25.50 -13.32
N SER A 517 1.97 -25.05 -12.25
CA SER A 517 1.60 -25.40 -10.88
C SER A 517 0.20 -24.92 -10.52
N GLY A 518 -0.20 -23.70 -10.91
CA GLY A 518 -1.54 -23.19 -10.70
C GLY A 518 -2.62 -24.00 -11.43
N PHE A 519 -2.34 -24.43 -12.67
CA PHE A 519 -3.21 -25.32 -13.43
C PHE A 519 -3.35 -26.70 -12.78
N LEU A 520 -2.24 -27.32 -12.37
CA LEU A 520 -2.26 -28.61 -11.68
C LEU A 520 -2.99 -28.53 -10.33
N LEU A 521 -2.81 -27.42 -9.61
CA LEU A 521 -3.55 -27.15 -8.38
C LEU A 521 -5.05 -27.02 -8.63
N HIS A 522 -5.45 -26.35 -9.72
CA HIS A 522 -6.85 -26.24 -10.14
C HIS A 522 -7.47 -27.62 -10.41
N VAL A 523 -6.75 -28.50 -11.13
CA VAL A 523 -7.15 -29.90 -11.34
C VAL A 523 -7.27 -30.63 -9.99
N GLY A 524 -6.30 -30.45 -9.09
CA GLY A 524 -6.31 -31.01 -7.75
C GLY A 524 -7.55 -30.63 -6.93
N VAL A 525 -7.90 -29.35 -6.91
CA VAL A 525 -9.07 -28.85 -6.19
C VAL A 525 -10.37 -29.38 -6.83
N MET A 526 -10.43 -29.51 -8.17
CA MET A 526 -11.56 -30.15 -8.85
C MET A 526 -11.70 -31.63 -8.50
N VAL A 527 -10.60 -32.38 -8.41
CA VAL A 527 -10.59 -33.79 -7.99
C VAL A 527 -11.05 -33.94 -6.54
N ALA A 528 -10.72 -32.98 -5.67
CA ALA A 528 -11.24 -32.92 -4.31
C ALA A 528 -12.76 -32.59 -4.24
N GLY A 529 -13.42 -32.31 -5.37
CA GLY A 529 -14.86 -32.07 -5.46
C GLY A 529 -15.27 -30.60 -5.29
N TYR A 530 -14.30 -29.68 -5.30
CA TYR A 530 -14.53 -28.25 -5.11
C TYR A 530 -14.50 -27.51 -6.44
N ARG A 531 -15.34 -26.48 -6.54
CA ARG A 531 -15.31 -25.56 -7.69
C ARG A 531 -14.33 -24.46 -7.38
N SER A 532 -13.17 -24.48 -8.03
CA SER A 532 -12.18 -23.42 -8.01
C SER A 532 -12.25 -22.58 -9.28
N GLU A 533 -11.90 -21.30 -9.18
CA GLU A 533 -11.53 -20.48 -10.33
C GLU A 533 -10.03 -20.66 -10.56
N TRP A 534 -9.60 -20.75 -11.82
CA TRP A 534 -8.20 -21.00 -12.15
C TRP A 534 -7.29 -19.84 -11.67
N GLU A 535 -7.79 -18.61 -11.67
CA GLU A 535 -7.10 -17.39 -11.21
C GLU A 535 -6.69 -17.49 -9.74
N ASP A 536 -7.56 -18.01 -8.88
CA ASP A 536 -7.27 -18.24 -7.47
C ASP A 536 -6.12 -19.24 -7.29
N CYS A 537 -6.07 -20.30 -8.10
CA CYS A 537 -5.01 -21.31 -8.04
C CYS A 537 -3.65 -20.77 -8.51
N VAL A 538 -3.63 -19.95 -9.58
CA VAL A 538 -2.42 -19.25 -10.04
C VAL A 538 -1.95 -18.23 -9.00
N ARG A 539 -2.88 -17.49 -8.36
CA ARG A 539 -2.57 -16.58 -7.24
C ARG A 539 -1.91 -17.33 -6.07
N ILE A 540 -2.46 -18.48 -5.67
CA ILE A 540 -1.89 -19.33 -4.62
C ILE A 540 -0.48 -19.80 -5.02
N ALA A 541 -0.29 -20.26 -6.25
CA ALA A 541 1.01 -20.68 -6.76
C ALA A 541 2.04 -19.53 -6.73
N GLY A 542 1.62 -18.32 -7.14
CA GLY A 542 2.46 -17.12 -7.11
C GLY A 542 2.88 -16.71 -5.69
N TYR A 543 1.96 -16.66 -4.72
CA TYR A 543 2.33 -16.38 -3.32
C TYR A 543 3.16 -17.51 -2.68
N SER A 544 2.98 -18.74 -3.13
CA SER A 544 3.77 -19.88 -2.66
C SER A 544 5.22 -19.85 -3.14
N SER A 545 5.61 -18.92 -4.04
CA SER A 545 7.00 -18.77 -4.46
C SER A 545 7.86 -17.97 -3.47
N VAL A 546 7.28 -17.39 -2.42
CA VAL A 546 8.03 -16.58 -1.43
C VAL A 546 9.25 -17.29 -0.82
N PRO A 547 9.22 -18.60 -0.51
CA PRO A 547 10.39 -19.32 0.03
C PRO A 547 11.62 -19.29 -0.89
N PHE A 548 11.44 -19.07 -2.18
CA PHE A 548 12.56 -18.97 -3.13
C PHE A 548 13.43 -17.73 -2.86
N ILE A 549 12.94 -16.69 -2.18
CA ILE A 549 13.79 -15.59 -1.68
C ILE A 549 14.90 -16.14 -0.79
N LEU A 550 14.54 -16.99 0.18
CA LEU A 550 15.50 -17.62 1.10
C LEU A 550 16.32 -18.69 0.38
N GLY A 551 15.70 -19.38 -0.58
CA GLY A 551 16.37 -20.35 -1.45
C GLY A 551 17.53 -19.75 -2.25
N GLY A 552 17.42 -18.49 -2.68
CA GLY A 552 18.47 -17.77 -3.42
C GLY A 552 19.60 -17.26 -2.53
N ILE A 553 19.34 -17.11 -1.23
CA ILE A 553 20.34 -16.63 -0.26
C ILE A 553 21.17 -17.79 0.30
N ILE A 554 20.56 -18.97 0.50
CA ILE A 554 21.25 -20.14 1.07
C ILE A 554 21.62 -21.11 -0.06
N PRO A 555 22.88 -21.12 -0.53
CA PRO A 555 23.28 -21.99 -1.63
C PRO A 555 23.18 -23.47 -1.26
N PHE A 556 22.93 -24.31 -2.28
CA PHE A 556 22.74 -25.77 -2.21
C PHE A 556 21.54 -26.24 -1.37
N ILE A 557 21.46 -25.86 -0.09
CA ILE A 557 20.36 -26.21 0.81
C ILE A 557 19.06 -25.55 0.35
N GLY A 558 19.14 -24.29 -0.09
CA GLY A 558 17.99 -23.52 -0.55
C GLY A 558 17.26 -24.15 -1.73
N VAL A 559 18.00 -24.80 -2.63
CA VAL A 559 17.44 -25.49 -3.82
C VAL A 559 16.52 -26.65 -3.42
N PHE A 560 16.82 -27.34 -2.32
CA PHE A 560 15.98 -28.44 -1.83
C PHE A 560 14.91 -27.97 -0.84
N LEU A 561 15.22 -26.98 -0.01
CA LEU A 561 14.32 -26.51 1.03
C LEU A 561 13.18 -25.63 0.46
N ALA A 562 13.48 -24.77 -0.51
CA ALA A 562 12.49 -23.84 -1.07
C ALA A 562 11.30 -24.56 -1.74
N PRO A 563 11.47 -25.62 -2.56
CA PRO A 563 10.34 -26.37 -3.11
C PRO A 563 9.47 -27.04 -2.04
N LEU A 564 10.07 -27.63 -1.01
CA LEU A 564 9.33 -28.26 0.09
C LEU A 564 8.47 -27.24 0.84
N TRP A 565 9.03 -26.07 1.12
CA TRP A 565 8.29 -24.98 1.75
C TRP A 565 7.24 -24.39 0.81
N ALA A 566 7.52 -24.24 -0.49
CA ALA A 566 6.55 -23.78 -1.47
C ALA A 566 5.33 -24.71 -1.50
N PHE A 567 5.50 -26.04 -1.44
CA PHE A 567 4.39 -26.98 -1.33
C PHE A 567 3.60 -26.84 -0.02
N PHE A 568 4.27 -26.59 1.10
CA PHE A 568 3.60 -26.27 2.36
C PHE A 568 2.75 -24.98 2.27
N LEU A 569 3.24 -23.96 1.58
CA LEU A 569 2.48 -22.73 1.33
C LEU A 569 1.32 -22.96 0.36
N GLN A 570 1.49 -23.79 -0.68
CA GLN A 570 0.37 -24.17 -1.54
C GLN A 570 -0.71 -24.90 -0.72
N PHE A 571 -0.29 -25.78 0.21
CA PHE A 571 -1.18 -26.48 1.14
C PHE A 571 -1.99 -25.56 2.02
N THR A 572 -1.30 -24.63 2.66
CA THR A 572 -1.97 -23.62 3.46
C THR A 572 -2.89 -22.76 2.58
N GLY A 573 -2.43 -22.36 1.40
CA GLY A 573 -3.18 -21.50 0.48
C GLY A 573 -4.48 -22.12 -0.02
N VAL A 574 -4.45 -23.38 -0.44
CA VAL A 574 -5.67 -24.10 -0.86
C VAL A 574 -6.62 -24.26 0.33
N ARG A 575 -6.10 -24.65 1.49
CA ARG A 575 -6.90 -24.87 2.70
C ARG A 575 -7.66 -23.61 3.12
N GLU A 576 -6.96 -22.47 3.22
CA GLU A 576 -7.56 -21.21 3.67
C GLU A 576 -8.42 -20.53 2.59
N THR A 577 -8.03 -20.65 1.31
CA THR A 577 -8.79 -20.00 0.22
C THR A 577 -10.14 -20.68 0.00
N TYR A 578 -10.18 -22.01 0.03
CA TYR A 578 -11.41 -22.78 -0.24
C TYR A 578 -12.06 -23.37 1.02
N ASP A 579 -11.54 -23.07 2.21
CA ASP A 579 -12.00 -23.59 3.50
C ASP A 579 -12.06 -25.13 3.51
N LEU A 580 -11.06 -25.78 2.89
CA LEU A 580 -11.00 -27.25 2.77
C LEU A 580 -10.62 -27.90 4.10
N GLN A 581 -11.08 -29.13 4.32
CA GLN A 581 -10.51 -29.95 5.37
C GLN A 581 -9.07 -30.35 5.01
N THR A 582 -8.24 -30.58 6.03
CA THR A 582 -6.82 -30.95 5.88
C THR A 582 -6.61 -32.10 4.89
N GLY A 583 -7.48 -33.13 4.92
CA GLY A 583 -7.39 -34.27 4.01
C GLY A 583 -7.71 -33.93 2.55
N GLU A 584 -8.68 -33.06 2.32
CA GLU A 584 -9.08 -32.62 0.96
C GLU A 584 -8.01 -31.71 0.35
N ALA A 585 -7.44 -30.80 1.14
CA ALA A 585 -6.30 -29.97 0.74
C ALA A 585 -5.07 -30.81 0.40
N ALA A 586 -4.81 -31.89 1.16
CA ALA A 586 -3.71 -32.81 0.88
C ALA A 586 -3.91 -33.56 -0.44
N ILE A 587 -5.14 -34.01 -0.74
CA ILE A 587 -5.47 -34.65 -2.03
C ILE A 587 -5.26 -33.67 -3.19
N ALA A 588 -5.72 -32.43 -3.03
CA ALA A 588 -5.59 -31.41 -4.07
C ALA A 588 -4.11 -31.14 -4.43
N ILE A 589 -3.22 -31.13 -3.45
CA ILE A 589 -1.79 -30.85 -3.68
C ILE A 589 -0.97 -32.08 -3.99
N GLY A 590 -1.47 -33.27 -3.64
CA GLY A 590 -0.86 -34.52 -4.06
C GLY A 590 -0.62 -34.58 -5.56
N ILE A 591 -1.54 -34.04 -6.38
CA ILE A 591 -1.41 -34.04 -7.85
C ILE A 591 -0.17 -33.27 -8.33
N PRO A 592 -0.03 -31.95 -8.08
CA PRO A 592 1.16 -31.21 -8.50
C PRO A 592 2.45 -31.79 -7.88
N VAL A 593 2.44 -32.18 -6.61
CA VAL A 593 3.63 -32.73 -5.93
C VAL A 593 4.10 -34.02 -6.58
N ILE A 594 3.20 -34.98 -6.82
CA ILE A 594 3.55 -36.26 -7.46
C ILE A 594 4.06 -36.01 -8.88
N LEU A 595 3.41 -35.13 -9.65
CA LEU A 595 3.82 -34.83 -11.01
C LEU A 595 5.21 -34.19 -11.05
N PHE A 596 5.51 -33.25 -10.15
CA PHE A 596 6.84 -32.65 -10.06
C PHE A 596 7.91 -33.63 -9.57
N ILE A 597 7.58 -34.54 -8.65
CA ILE A 597 8.50 -35.62 -8.25
C ILE A 597 8.78 -36.55 -9.43
N LEU A 598 7.76 -36.93 -10.20
CA LEU A 598 7.92 -37.77 -11.39
C LEU A 598 8.73 -37.05 -12.48
N MET A 599 8.48 -35.76 -12.71
CA MET A 599 9.24 -34.96 -13.65
C MET A 599 10.70 -34.83 -13.21
N PHE A 600 10.96 -34.61 -11.92
CA PHE A 600 12.31 -34.55 -11.36
C PHE A 600 13.01 -35.92 -11.42
N ALA A 601 12.31 -37.02 -11.12
CA ALA A 601 12.87 -38.36 -11.23
C ALA A 601 13.20 -38.71 -12.69
N LEU A 602 12.31 -38.38 -13.62
CA LEU A 602 12.56 -38.54 -15.06
C LEU A 602 13.77 -37.73 -15.48
N PHE A 603 13.86 -36.48 -15.04
CA PHE A 603 15.00 -35.60 -15.28
C PHE A 603 16.33 -36.22 -14.81
N VAL A 604 16.37 -36.74 -13.57
CA VAL A 604 17.56 -37.42 -13.02
C VAL A 604 17.92 -38.69 -13.80
N ILE A 605 16.91 -39.46 -14.25
CA ILE A 605 17.13 -40.70 -15.01
C ILE A 605 17.63 -40.42 -16.43
N THR A 606 17.11 -39.38 -17.10
CA THR A 606 17.50 -39.04 -18.48
C THR A 606 18.86 -38.37 -18.58
N GLY A 607 19.37 -37.80 -17.47
CA GLY A 607 20.70 -37.18 -17.40
C GLY A 607 20.92 -36.05 -18.42
N ASP A 608 22.17 -35.87 -18.86
CA ASP A 608 22.59 -34.80 -19.79
C ASP A 608 21.84 -34.85 -21.14
N GLY A 609 21.40 -36.02 -21.57
CA GLY A 609 20.61 -36.19 -22.81
C GLY A 609 19.19 -35.62 -22.73
N GLY A 610 18.67 -35.37 -21.53
CA GLY A 610 17.32 -34.81 -21.31
C GLY A 610 17.24 -33.29 -21.52
N PHE A 611 18.36 -32.57 -21.50
CA PHE A 611 18.41 -31.10 -21.59
C PHE A 611 18.32 -30.52 -23.00
N ALA A 612 18.33 -31.35 -24.06
CA ALA A 612 18.32 -30.87 -25.44
C ALA A 612 17.07 -30.06 -25.84
N ILE A 613 16.05 -29.97 -24.98
CA ILE A 613 14.80 -29.22 -25.22
C ILE A 613 15.04 -27.70 -25.34
N PHE A 614 16.09 -27.13 -24.74
CA PHE A 614 16.39 -25.69 -24.81
C PHE A 614 17.55 -25.32 -25.75
N GLY A 615 17.98 -26.26 -26.59
CA GLY A 615 19.09 -26.08 -27.52
C GLY A 615 20.37 -26.65 -26.94
N GLY A 616 20.80 -27.78 -27.51
CA GLY A 616 22.16 -28.26 -27.30
C GLY A 616 23.13 -27.20 -27.80
N VAL A 617 24.04 -26.78 -26.91
CA VAL A 617 25.29 -26.14 -27.31
C VAL A 617 26.28 -27.22 -27.73
#